data_AF-A0A8R2MAN6-F1
#
_entry.id   AF-A0A8R2MAN6-F1
#
_cell.length_a   1.000
_cell.length_b   1.000
_cell.length_c   1.000
_cell.angle_alpha   90.00
_cell.angle_beta   90.00
_cell.angle_gamma   90.00
#
_symmetry.space_group_name_H-M   'P 1'
#
loop_
_entity.id
_entity.type
_entity.pdbx_description
1 polymer ?
#
loop_
_entity_poly.entity_id
_entity_poly.type
_entity_poly.pdbx_seq_one_letter_code
_entity_poly.pdbx_strand_id
1 'polypeptide(L)'
;MSNCQKKFFGPLTLHQNNLKPTIFQNDESVECSCVLCEEKFTFPEREKQFLTHLFMEHRLVIADVNQIADLKEYLRYWRLRFKDNSLPFYCTTMLLDNKPMGQNLKMKNIIY
;
A
#
# COMPACT_ATOMS: atom_id res chain seq x y z
N MET A 1 -43.09 -26.56 19.99
CA MET A 1 -42.84 -25.99 18.65
C MET A 1 -41.35 -25.72 18.54
N SER A 2 -40.60 -26.67 17.98
CA SER A 2 -39.13 -26.64 17.96
C SER A 2 -38.69 -26.76 16.51
N ASN A 3 -38.22 -25.68 15.90
CA ASN A 3 -37.69 -25.70 14.53
C ASN A 3 -36.17 -25.64 14.57
N CYS A 4 -35.53 -26.81 14.60
CA CYS A 4 -34.09 -26.96 14.45
C CYS A 4 -33.77 -26.91 12.95
N GLN A 5 -33.45 -25.71 12.44
CA GLN A 5 -33.08 -25.54 11.04
C GLN A 5 -31.64 -26.03 10.83
N LYS A 6 -31.55 -27.24 10.27
CA LYS A 6 -30.33 -27.88 9.80
C LYS A 6 -29.72 -27.03 8.69
N LYS A 7 -28.53 -26.47 8.92
CA LYS A 7 -27.74 -25.79 7.88
C LYS A 7 -27.02 -26.86 7.05
N PHE A 8 -27.45 -27.04 5.81
CA PHE A 8 -26.80 -27.91 4.84
C PHE A 8 -25.55 -27.22 4.29
N PHE A 9 -24.40 -27.90 4.34
CA PHE A 9 -23.18 -27.50 3.64
C PHE A 9 -23.22 -28.09 2.22
N GLY A 10 -23.77 -27.33 1.27
CA GLY A 10 -23.64 -27.63 -0.17
C GLY A 10 -22.23 -27.36 -0.69
N PRO A 11 -21.91 -27.74 -1.95
CA PRO A 11 -20.58 -27.55 -2.52
C PRO A 11 -20.20 -26.07 -2.54
N LEU A 12 -19.22 -25.70 -1.70
CA LEU A 12 -18.48 -24.44 -1.60
C LEU A 12 -19.19 -23.17 -2.12
N THR A 13 -20.38 -22.88 -1.64
CA THR A 13 -20.94 -21.52 -1.78
C THR A 13 -20.37 -20.67 -0.64
N LEU A 14 -19.28 -19.94 -0.92
CA LEU A 14 -18.76 -18.93 -0.01
C LEU A 14 -19.83 -17.84 0.16
N HIS A 15 -20.63 -17.92 1.21
CA HIS A 15 -21.49 -16.81 1.62
C HIS A 15 -20.57 -15.69 2.08
N GLN A 16 -20.28 -14.72 1.20
CA GLN A 16 -19.73 -13.43 1.60
C GLN A 16 -20.79 -12.70 2.41
N ASN A 17 -20.85 -13.03 3.70
CA ASN A 17 -21.46 -12.13 4.65
C ASN A 17 -20.65 -10.84 4.59
N ASN A 18 -21.30 -9.72 4.28
CA ASN A 18 -20.77 -8.35 4.38
C ASN A 18 -20.49 -7.96 5.85
N LEU A 19 -20.01 -8.88 6.66
CA LEU A 19 -19.33 -8.54 7.89
C LEU A 19 -18.06 -7.85 7.44
N LYS A 20 -18.06 -6.51 7.42
CA LYS A 20 -16.82 -5.75 7.58
C LYS A 20 -16.10 -6.43 8.75
N PRO A 21 -14.93 -7.06 8.57
CA PRO A 21 -14.25 -7.67 9.68
C PRO A 21 -13.88 -6.56 10.66
N THR A 22 -14.68 -6.39 11.71
CA THR A 22 -14.51 -5.36 12.75
C THR A 22 -13.31 -5.65 13.66
N ILE A 23 -12.55 -6.71 13.37
CA ILE A 23 -11.40 -7.15 14.17
C ILE A 23 -10.25 -6.11 14.15
N PHE A 24 -10.20 -5.23 13.13
CA PHE A 24 -9.09 -4.28 12.91
C PHE A 24 -9.50 -2.80 12.85
N GLN A 25 -10.67 -2.41 13.37
CA GLN A 25 -10.97 -1.00 13.58
C GLN A 25 -10.71 -0.64 15.04
N ASN A 26 -9.43 -0.59 15.43
CA ASN A 26 -9.07 0.17 16.61
C ASN A 26 -9.11 1.64 16.17
N ASP A 27 -10.09 2.40 16.66
CA ASP A 27 -10.24 3.85 16.43
C ASP A 27 -9.14 4.65 17.16
N GLU A 28 -8.05 3.99 17.55
CA GLU A 28 -6.94 4.61 18.23
C GLU A 28 -5.93 5.12 17.21
N SER A 29 -5.48 6.35 17.42
CA SER A 29 -4.45 6.97 16.62
C SER A 29 -3.16 6.16 16.71
N VAL A 30 -2.80 5.49 15.62
CA VAL A 30 -1.59 4.67 15.59
C VAL A 30 -0.44 5.48 15.00
N GLU A 31 0.61 5.68 15.80
CA GLU A 31 1.86 6.25 15.31
C GLU A 31 2.60 5.23 14.44
N CYS A 32 2.98 5.67 13.23
CA CYS A 32 3.76 4.90 12.28
C CYS A 32 4.92 5.73 11.73
N SER A 33 6.08 5.10 11.61
CA SER A 33 7.28 5.68 11.03
C SER A 33 7.37 5.41 9.53
N CYS A 34 8.04 6.31 8.81
CA CYS A 34 8.42 6.06 7.43
C CYS A 34 9.31 4.81 7.26
N VAL A 35 9.22 4.21 6.07
CA VAL A 35 9.97 3.00 5.70
C VAL A 35 11.40 3.30 5.28
N LEU A 36 11.70 4.56 4.93
CA LEU A 36 13.01 5.02 4.45
C LEU A 36 13.66 6.06 5.36
N CYS A 37 12.90 6.73 6.22
CA CYS A 37 13.41 7.72 7.18
C CYS A 37 12.79 7.54 8.58
N GLU A 38 13.09 8.45 9.50
CA GLU A 38 12.63 8.41 10.90
C GLU A 38 11.40 9.30 11.15
N GLU A 39 10.80 9.88 10.12
CA GLU A 39 9.60 10.72 10.24
C GLU A 39 8.39 9.90 10.69
N LYS A 40 7.56 10.49 11.56
CA LYS A 40 6.44 9.82 12.25
C LYS A 40 5.11 10.46 11.92
N PHE A 41 4.11 9.62 11.68
CA PHE A 41 2.77 10.01 11.25
C PHE A 41 1.73 9.27 12.07
N THR A 42 0.61 9.93 12.34
CA THR A 42 -0.53 9.34 13.06
C THR A 42 -1.61 8.94 12.07
N PHE A 43 -1.88 7.64 11.97
CA PHE A 43 -3.00 7.12 11.18
C PHE A 43 -4.26 7.05 12.05
N PRO A 44 -5.46 7.21 11.48
CA PRO A 44 -5.77 7.42 10.05
C PRO A 44 -5.70 8.89 9.59
N GLU A 45 -5.65 9.86 10.51
CA GLU A 45 -5.80 11.30 10.21
C GLU A 45 -4.72 11.86 9.27
N ARG A 46 -3.47 11.41 9.40
CA ARG A 46 -2.33 11.88 8.60
C ARG A 46 -1.91 10.89 7.51
N GLU A 47 -2.78 9.98 7.09
CA GLU A 47 -2.44 8.99 6.06
C GLU A 47 -2.03 9.63 4.72
N LYS A 48 -2.82 10.59 4.26
CA LYS A 48 -2.53 11.31 3.02
C LYS A 48 -1.20 12.08 3.09
N GLN A 49 -0.89 12.67 4.25
CA GLN A 49 0.38 13.38 4.44
C GLN A 49 1.56 12.42 4.37
N PHE A 50 1.42 11.22 4.95
CA PHE A 50 2.41 10.17 4.86
C PHE A 50 2.67 9.73 3.41
N LEU A 51 1.62 9.50 2.62
CA LEU A 51 1.76 9.13 1.21
C LEU A 51 2.43 10.24 0.39
N THR A 52 2.07 11.50 0.65
CA THR A 52 2.73 12.65 0.02
C THR A 52 4.21 12.72 0.40
N HIS A 53 4.57 12.47 1.66
CA HIS A 53 5.96 12.41 2.11
C HIS A 53 6.75 11.34 1.35
N LEU A 54 6.21 10.12 1.24
CA LEU A 54 6.86 9.04 0.47
C LEU A 54 7.11 9.45 -0.98
N PHE A 55 6.15 10.14 -1.61
CA PHE A 55 6.28 10.58 -2.98
C PHE A 55 7.29 11.72 -3.16
N MET A 56 7.24 12.75 -2.30
CA MET A 56 8.07 13.95 -2.46
C MET A 56 9.51 13.72 -2.01
N GLU A 57 9.70 13.14 -0.82
CA GLU A 57 11.03 12.98 -0.20
C GLU A 57 11.76 11.74 -0.74
N HIS A 58 11.00 10.66 -0.98
CA HIS A 58 11.58 9.36 -1.30
C HIS A 58 11.27 8.86 -2.72
N ARG A 59 10.45 9.60 -3.50
CA ARG A 59 9.98 9.17 -4.83
C ARG A 59 9.38 7.76 -4.84
N LEU A 60 8.74 7.37 -3.72
CA LEU A 60 8.11 6.08 -3.54
C LEU A 60 6.59 6.24 -3.57
N VAL A 61 5.90 5.42 -4.37
CA VAL A 61 4.44 5.41 -4.47
C VAL A 61 3.92 4.02 -4.12
N ILE A 62 2.90 3.97 -3.27
CA ILE A 62 2.12 2.75 -3.00
C ILE A 62 0.85 2.85 -3.84
N ALA A 63 0.72 2.00 -4.87
CA ALA A 63 -0.35 2.12 -5.87
C ALA A 63 -1.75 1.91 -5.27
N ASP A 64 -1.96 0.81 -4.56
CA ASP A 64 -3.28 0.39 -4.07
C ASP A 64 -3.34 0.38 -2.54
N VAL A 65 -3.16 1.55 -1.91
CA VAL A 65 -3.19 1.68 -0.44
C VAL A 65 -4.52 1.16 0.15
N ASN A 66 -5.63 1.37 -0.55
CA ASN A 66 -6.96 0.89 -0.13
C ASN A 66 -7.11 -0.64 -0.15
N GLN A 67 -6.24 -1.36 -0.86
CA GLN A 67 -6.22 -2.83 -0.87
C GLN A 67 -5.37 -3.40 0.28
N ILE A 68 -4.68 -2.54 1.03
CA ILE A 68 -3.87 -2.94 2.18
C ILE A 68 -4.78 -2.97 3.40
N ALA A 69 -4.99 -4.17 3.95
CA ALA A 69 -5.84 -4.35 5.13
C ALA A 69 -5.28 -3.67 6.39
N ASP A 70 -3.94 -3.64 6.53
CA ASP A 70 -3.24 -2.97 7.62
C ASP A 70 -1.99 -2.27 7.08
N LEU A 71 -2.09 -0.95 6.91
CA LEU A 71 -0.99 -0.13 6.40
C LEU A 71 0.19 -0.12 7.37
N LYS A 72 -0.03 -0.17 8.68
CA LYS A 72 1.05 -0.15 9.68
C LYS A 72 1.96 -1.36 9.53
N GLU A 73 1.38 -2.55 9.53
CA GLU A 73 2.15 -3.79 9.42
C GLU A 73 2.83 -3.91 8.05
N TYR A 74 2.17 -3.44 6.99
CA TYR A 74 2.76 -3.34 5.66
C TYR A 74 4.03 -2.49 5.68
N LEU A 75 3.99 -1.30 6.28
CA LEU A 75 5.16 -0.43 6.37
C LEU A 75 6.25 -1.04 7.24
N ARG A 76 5.91 -1.63 8.40
CA ARG A 76 6.89 -2.31 9.26
C ARG A 76 7.65 -3.42 8.51
N TYR A 77 6.92 -4.20 7.71
CA TYR A 77 7.48 -5.27 6.88
C TYR A 77 8.45 -4.74 5.82
N TRP A 78 8.10 -3.65 5.14
CA TRP A 78 8.94 -3.04 4.10
C TRP A 78 10.15 -2.32 4.67
N ARG A 79 10.00 -1.66 5.82
CA ARG A 79 11.11 -1.02 6.53
C ARG A 79 12.24 -2.01 6.84
N LEU A 80 11.90 -3.26 7.19
CA LEU A 80 12.90 -4.30 7.41
C LEU A 80 13.60 -4.73 6.11
N ARG A 81 12.85 -4.83 5.00
CA ARG A 81 13.39 -5.25 3.70
C ARG A 81 14.28 -4.22 3.04
N PHE A 82 13.92 -2.94 3.14
CA PHE A 82 14.75 -1.86 2.60
C PHE A 82 16.07 -1.67 3.34
N LYS A 83 16.20 -2.22 4.55
CA LYS A 83 17.50 -2.31 5.25
C LYS A 83 18.40 -3.40 4.68
N ASP A 84 17.81 -4.48 4.16
CA ASP A 84 18.53 -5.65 3.69
C ASP A 84 18.93 -5.53 2.22
N ASN A 85 18.02 -5.05 1.37
CA ASN A 85 18.28 -4.83 -0.06
C ASN A 85 17.77 -3.45 -0.51
N SER A 86 18.41 -2.89 -1.53
CA SER A 86 18.05 -1.58 -2.06
C SER A 86 16.67 -1.60 -2.76
N LEU A 87 15.98 -0.46 -2.73
CA LEU A 87 14.68 -0.22 -3.37
C LEU A 87 14.50 -0.86 -4.77
N PRO A 88 15.45 -0.76 -5.72
CA PRO A 88 15.25 -1.30 -7.09
C PRO A 88 15.09 -2.83 -7.16
N PHE A 89 15.42 -3.56 -6.10
CA PHE A 89 15.21 -5.02 -6.07
C PHE A 89 13.73 -5.38 -5.85
N TYR A 90 12.97 -4.53 -5.15
CA TYR A 90 11.59 -4.80 -4.77
C TYR A 90 10.58 -3.89 -5.47
N CYS A 91 11.00 -2.68 -5.85
CA CYS A 91 10.13 -1.67 -6.42
C CYS A 91 10.36 -1.57 -7.92
N THR A 92 9.27 -1.49 -8.69
CA THR A 92 9.33 -1.15 -10.11
C THR A 92 9.67 0.33 -10.25
N THR A 93 10.83 0.62 -10.84
CA THR A 93 11.22 2.00 -11.13
C THR A 93 10.39 2.53 -12.30
N MET A 94 9.65 3.60 -12.08
CA MET A 94 9.05 4.38 -13.15
C MET A 94 9.96 5.57 -13.45
N LEU A 95 10.50 5.63 -14.66
CA LEU A 95 11.21 6.82 -15.13
C LEU A 95 10.16 7.88 -15.47
N LEU A 96 10.04 8.88 -14.59
CA LEU A 96 9.33 10.11 -14.92
C LEU A 96 10.27 10.94 -15.80
N ASP A 97 10.07 10.89 -17.11
CA ASP A 97 10.73 11.81 -18.05
C ASP A 97 10.29 13.24 -17.74
N ASN A 98 10.98 13.89 -16.80
CA ASN A 98 10.87 15.32 -16.56
C ASN A 98 11.61 16.06 -17.67
N LYS A 99 11.07 16.01 -18.90
CA LYS A 99 11.61 16.77 -20.03
C LYS A 99 11.77 18.24 -19.62
N PRO A 100 12.99 18.80 -19.50
CA PRO A 100 13.11 20.24 -19.57
C PRO A 100 12.67 20.61 -20.99
N MET A 101 11.64 21.44 -21.07
CA MET A 101 11.16 21.97 -22.34
C MET A 101 12.32 22.68 -23.04
N GLY A 102 12.81 22.09 -24.12
CA GLY A 102 13.80 22.71 -24.99
C GLY A 102 15.19 22.09 -24.89
N GLN A 103 15.36 20.93 -25.53
CA GLN A 103 16.47 20.70 -26.46
C GLN A 103 16.16 19.45 -27.29
N ASN A 104 16.33 19.60 -28.60
CA ASN A 104 16.10 18.57 -29.60
C ASN A 104 17.04 17.37 -29.37
N LEU A 105 16.55 16.33 -28.70
CA LEU A 105 17.23 15.03 -28.67
C LEU A 105 16.59 14.14 -29.74
N LYS A 106 17.35 14.02 -30.82
CA LYS A 106 17.04 13.27 -32.04
C LYS A 106 16.55 11.87 -31.72
N MET A 107 15.48 11.50 -32.42
CA MET A 107 14.98 10.14 -32.59
C MET A 107 16.13 9.14 -32.78
N LYS A 108 16.22 8.10 -31.93
CA LYS A 108 16.81 6.81 -32.29
C LYS A 108 16.06 5.66 -31.60
N ASN A 109 15.21 5.02 -32.41
CA ASN A 109 14.89 3.60 -32.45
C ASN A 109 14.12 2.95 -31.29
N ILE A 110 12.80 2.92 -31.47
CA ILE A 110 11.92 1.78 -31.18
C ILE A 110 12.60 0.49 -31.67
N ILE A 111 12.62 -0.61 -30.89
CA ILE A 111 12.34 -1.99 -31.33
C ILE A 111 11.87 -2.85 -30.12
N TYR A 112 10.67 -3.43 -30.31
CA TYR A 112 9.86 -4.46 -29.61
C TYR A 112 9.69 -4.44 -28.08
#